data_AF-A0A438XQ72-F1
#
_entry.id   AF-A0A438XQ72-F1
#
_cell.length_a   1.000
_cell.length_b   1.000
_cell.length_c   1.000
_cell.angle_alpha   90.00
_cell.angle_beta   90.00
_cell.angle_gamma   90.00
#
_symmetry.space_group_name_H-M   'P 1'
#
loop_
_entity.id
_entity.type
_entity.pdbx_description
1 polymer ?
#
loop_
_entity_poly.entity_id
_entity_poly.type
_entity_poly.pdbx_seq_one_letter_code
_entity_poly.pdbx_strand_id
1 'polypeptide(L)'
;MRLSNADLERLKSMANALRFLCADMIDKANSGHPGVCLGLADVMVVLSLHLNINPTNPKWLNRDRLVFSGGHASALAYSLLHLWGFDLSLEDLKHFRQLHSKTPGHPELHHTEGIEITTGPLGQGFANAVGFSMASQYAQTLLDKEAISHKVYCLCGDGDLQEGISYESASLAGHLRLDNLIVIYDSNQISIEGAINISFSEQVKARFLAQNWEVLECDGHDYQAINDALEEAKKSPKPTLLIAHTIIGKGAVGLEGSEKTHGSPLNKEVLKQSKENAQI
;
A
#
# COMPACT_ATOMS: atom_id res chain seq x y z
N MET A 1 4.55 -18.66 8.36
CA MET A 1 3.74 -19.55 9.24
C MET A 1 2.42 -19.79 8.52
N ARG A 2 1.86 -21.00 8.56
CA ARG A 2 0.56 -21.26 7.92
C ARG A 2 -0.57 -20.65 8.74
N LEU A 3 -1.42 -19.84 8.12
CA LEU A 3 -2.60 -19.25 8.72
C LEU A 3 -3.64 -20.34 8.98
N SER A 4 -4.26 -20.31 10.16
CA SER A 4 -5.37 -21.20 10.47
C SER A 4 -6.66 -20.70 9.81
N ASN A 5 -7.69 -21.56 9.71
CA ASN A 5 -9.00 -21.13 9.21
C ASN A 5 -9.61 -19.98 10.03
N ALA A 6 -9.35 -19.95 11.34
CA ALA A 6 -9.81 -18.87 12.21
C ALA A 6 -9.10 -17.54 11.89
N ASP A 7 -7.82 -17.59 11.52
CA ASP A 7 -7.08 -16.40 11.08
C ASP A 7 -7.63 -15.88 9.75
N LEU A 8 -7.93 -16.77 8.80
CA LEU A 8 -8.49 -16.40 7.49
C LEU A 8 -9.85 -15.68 7.63
N GLU A 9 -10.75 -16.19 8.46
CA GLU A 9 -12.04 -15.53 8.70
C GLU A 9 -11.90 -14.16 9.39
N ARG A 10 -10.93 -14.05 10.32
CA ARG A 10 -10.62 -12.77 10.96
C ARG A 10 -10.04 -11.76 9.97
N LEU A 11 -9.08 -12.17 9.14
CA LEU A 11 -8.48 -11.32 8.11
C LEU A 11 -9.53 -10.85 7.10
N LYS A 12 -10.45 -11.73 6.70
CA LYS A 12 -11.59 -11.36 5.84
C LYS A 12 -12.47 -10.27 6.48
N SER A 13 -12.77 -10.42 7.76
CA SER A 13 -13.57 -9.43 8.50
C SER A 13 -12.83 -8.09 8.61
N MET A 14 -11.53 -8.13 8.90
CA MET A 14 -10.67 -6.93 8.93
C MET A 14 -10.58 -6.25 7.57
N ALA A 15 -10.43 -7.01 6.48
CA ALA A 15 -10.34 -6.48 5.14
C ALA A 15 -11.65 -5.78 4.75
N ASN A 16 -12.80 -6.40 5.01
CA ASN A 16 -14.09 -5.77 4.77
C ASN A 16 -14.30 -4.51 5.61
N ALA A 17 -13.92 -4.51 6.88
CA ALA A 17 -13.98 -3.31 7.72
C ALA A 17 -13.12 -2.17 7.12
N LEU A 18 -11.90 -2.48 6.67
CA LEU A 18 -11.00 -1.53 6.02
C LEU A 18 -11.58 -0.99 4.71
N ARG A 19 -12.14 -1.86 3.87
CA ARG A 19 -12.81 -1.51 2.61
C ARG A 19 -13.90 -0.46 2.82
N PHE A 20 -14.82 -0.74 3.74
CA PHE A 20 -15.99 0.11 3.92
C PHE A 20 -15.71 1.35 4.76
N LEU A 21 -14.71 1.32 5.66
CA LEU A 21 -14.19 2.53 6.28
C LEU A 21 -13.67 3.51 5.22
N CYS A 22 -12.84 3.02 4.28
CA CYS A 22 -12.34 3.84 3.17
C CYS A 22 -13.49 4.36 2.28
N ALA A 23 -14.42 3.47 1.90
CA ALA A 23 -15.53 3.84 1.03
C ALA A 23 -16.45 4.90 1.67
N ASP A 24 -16.74 4.78 2.97
CA ASP A 24 -17.55 5.77 3.71
C ASP A 24 -16.84 7.11 3.87
N MET A 25 -15.52 7.12 4.12
CA MET A 25 -14.72 8.35 4.14
C MET A 25 -14.81 9.09 2.81
N ILE A 26 -14.70 8.36 1.71
CA ILE A 26 -14.72 8.91 0.34
C ILE A 26 -16.14 9.38 -0.04
N ASP A 27 -17.18 8.62 0.29
CA ASP A 27 -18.58 9.00 0.04
C ASP A 27 -18.93 10.27 0.82
N LYS A 28 -18.53 10.36 2.10
CA LYS A 28 -18.76 11.56 2.92
C LYS A 28 -18.06 12.81 2.36
N ALA A 29 -16.84 12.66 1.86
CA ALA A 29 -16.11 13.75 1.22
C ALA A 29 -16.63 14.08 -0.19
N ASN A 30 -17.45 13.21 -0.79
CA ASN A 30 -17.85 13.23 -2.19
C ASN A 30 -16.65 13.38 -3.14
N SER A 31 -15.50 12.81 -2.75
CA SER A 31 -14.22 12.97 -3.43
C SER A 31 -13.21 11.95 -2.91
N GLY A 32 -12.50 11.25 -3.80
CA GLY A 32 -11.46 10.29 -3.42
C GLY A 32 -11.37 9.08 -4.36
N HIS A 33 -10.54 8.11 -3.97
CA HIS A 33 -10.14 6.98 -4.82
C HIS A 33 -10.49 5.65 -4.14
N PRO A 34 -11.73 5.14 -4.27
CA PRO A 34 -12.16 3.95 -3.53
C PRO A 34 -11.57 2.66 -4.10
N GLY A 35 -11.30 2.61 -5.40
CA GLY A 35 -10.86 1.40 -6.10
C GLY A 35 -9.60 0.77 -5.52
N VAL A 36 -8.56 1.60 -5.29
CA VAL A 36 -7.30 1.15 -4.68
C VAL A 36 -7.49 0.68 -3.24
N CYS A 37 -8.34 1.36 -2.47
CA CYS A 37 -8.63 1.00 -1.08
C CYS A 37 -9.31 -0.38 -1.02
N LEU A 38 -10.24 -0.62 -1.95
CA LEU A 38 -10.98 -1.87 -2.05
C LEU A 38 -10.11 -3.04 -2.52
N GLY A 39 -9.29 -2.82 -3.54
CA GLY A 39 -8.39 -3.84 -4.11
C GLY A 39 -7.31 -4.26 -3.12
N LEU A 40 -6.64 -3.31 -2.47
CA LEU A 40 -5.50 -3.57 -1.59
C LEU A 40 -5.88 -4.01 -0.17
N ALA A 41 -7.15 -4.00 0.22
CA ALA A 41 -7.53 -4.27 1.60
C ALA A 41 -7.01 -5.63 2.11
N ASP A 42 -7.06 -6.68 1.27
CA ASP A 42 -6.59 -8.02 1.64
C ASP A 42 -5.06 -8.05 1.84
N VAL A 43 -4.33 -7.40 0.94
CA VAL A 43 -2.87 -7.24 1.03
C VAL A 43 -2.48 -6.50 2.32
N MET A 44 -3.19 -5.42 2.64
CA MET A 44 -2.85 -4.58 3.79
C MET A 44 -3.14 -5.24 5.14
N VAL A 45 -4.23 -6.01 5.26
CA VAL A 45 -4.50 -6.72 6.53
C VAL A 45 -3.48 -7.82 6.78
N VAL A 46 -2.97 -8.48 5.74
CA VAL A 46 -1.88 -9.45 5.89
C VAL A 46 -0.57 -8.75 6.19
N LEU A 47 -0.24 -7.67 5.46
CA LEU A 47 0.96 -6.87 5.73
C LEU A 47 1.02 -6.40 7.19
N SER A 48 -0.13 -6.08 7.80
CA SER A 48 -0.20 -5.68 9.21
C SER A 48 0.36 -6.72 10.20
N LEU A 49 0.39 -8.00 9.84
CA LEU A 49 1.02 -9.07 10.63
C LEU A 49 2.55 -9.05 10.58
N HIS A 50 3.12 -8.35 9.60
CA HIS A 50 4.57 -8.29 9.36
C HIS A 50 5.19 -6.94 9.72
N LEU A 51 4.37 -5.91 9.97
CA LEU A 51 4.85 -4.57 10.32
C LEU A 51 5.26 -4.49 11.78
N ASN A 52 6.45 -3.95 12.03
CA ASN A 52 6.96 -3.64 13.34
C ASN A 52 6.86 -2.12 13.60
N ILE A 53 5.72 -1.68 14.11
CA ILE A 53 5.40 -0.27 14.35
C ILE A 53 4.93 -0.06 15.79
N ASN A 54 5.11 1.16 16.31
CA ASN A 54 4.54 1.55 17.60
C ASN A 54 3.69 2.82 17.42
N PRO A 55 2.35 2.70 17.42
CA PRO A 55 1.46 3.83 17.22
C PRO A 55 1.53 4.87 18.35
N THR A 56 1.97 4.48 19.55
CA THR A 56 2.17 5.40 20.70
C THR A 56 3.53 6.10 20.67
N ASN A 57 4.43 5.67 19.78
CA ASN A 57 5.72 6.31 19.54
C ASN A 57 6.06 6.25 18.03
N PRO A 58 5.41 7.09 17.20
CA PRO A 58 5.66 7.13 15.74
C PRO A 58 7.10 7.51 15.39
N LYS A 59 7.85 8.09 16.34
CA LYS A 59 9.23 8.53 16.17
C LYS A 59 10.25 7.46 16.56
N TRP A 60 9.80 6.27 16.95
CA TRP A 60 10.69 5.16 17.25
C TRP A 60 11.62 4.90 16.06
N LEU A 61 12.93 5.01 16.31
CA LEU A 61 13.95 4.99 15.28
C LEU A 61 13.92 3.71 14.43
N ASN A 62 13.76 2.55 15.08
CA ASN A 62 13.82 1.23 14.45
C ASN A 62 12.44 0.61 14.15
N ARG A 63 11.38 1.43 14.01
CA ARG A 63 10.12 0.94 13.43
C ARG A 63 10.30 0.65 11.94
N ASP A 64 9.44 -0.18 11.36
CA ASP A 64 9.34 -0.31 9.90
C ASP A 64 8.83 0.99 9.27
N ARG A 65 9.28 1.29 8.05
CA ARG A 65 8.76 2.41 7.26
C ARG A 65 7.75 1.88 6.26
N LEU A 66 6.60 2.54 6.13
CA LEU A 66 5.58 2.22 5.14
C LEU A 66 5.31 3.45 4.27
N VAL A 67 5.61 3.33 2.98
CA VAL A 67 5.43 4.40 2.00
C VAL A 67 4.29 4.05 1.03
N PHE A 68 3.36 4.97 0.83
CA PHE A 68 2.32 4.85 -0.19
C PHE A 68 2.71 5.70 -1.40
N SER A 69 3.40 5.12 -2.38
CA SER A 69 3.87 5.84 -3.58
C SER A 69 2.70 6.39 -4.40
N GLY A 70 1.71 5.54 -4.63
CA GLY A 70 0.40 5.93 -5.15
C GLY A 70 -0.37 6.73 -4.10
N GLY A 71 -0.02 8.00 -3.89
CA GLY A 71 -0.61 8.85 -2.85
C GLY A 71 -2.12 9.04 -2.97
N HIS A 72 -2.71 8.69 -4.11
CA HIS A 72 -4.16 8.66 -4.28
C HIS A 72 -4.84 7.64 -3.34
N ALA A 73 -4.10 6.64 -2.84
CA ALA A 73 -4.50 5.69 -1.80
C ALA A 73 -4.52 6.28 -0.36
N SER A 74 -4.63 7.59 -0.22
CA SER A 74 -4.61 8.30 1.08
C SER A 74 -5.67 7.81 2.06
N ALA A 75 -6.90 7.55 1.60
CA ALA A 75 -7.97 7.04 2.46
C ALA A 75 -7.62 5.67 3.08
N LEU A 76 -6.91 4.81 2.34
CA LEU A 76 -6.39 3.54 2.83
C LEU A 76 -5.34 3.76 3.92
N ALA A 77 -4.36 4.64 3.68
CA ALA A 77 -3.32 4.97 4.65
C ALA A 77 -3.92 5.51 5.97
N TYR A 78 -4.85 6.47 5.89
CA TYR A 78 -5.48 7.04 7.08
C TYR A 78 -6.35 6.03 7.83
N SER A 79 -7.10 5.19 7.10
CA SER A 79 -7.90 4.13 7.72
C SER A 79 -7.02 3.15 8.49
N LEU A 80 -5.87 2.77 7.93
CA LEU A 80 -4.90 1.90 8.61
C LEU A 80 -4.29 2.57 9.85
N LEU A 81 -3.88 3.85 9.75
CA LEU A 81 -3.34 4.59 10.90
C LEU A 81 -4.35 4.67 12.06
N HIS A 82 -5.62 4.94 11.74
CA HIS A 82 -6.70 4.92 12.73
C HIS A 82 -6.85 3.53 13.37
N LEU A 83 -6.95 2.48 12.56
CA LEU A 83 -7.15 1.10 13.04
C LEU A 83 -5.94 0.56 13.82
N TRP A 84 -4.73 1.02 13.49
CA TRP A 84 -3.51 0.70 14.22
C TRP A 84 -3.34 1.52 15.51
N GLY A 85 -4.18 2.53 15.74
CA GLY A 85 -4.21 3.30 16.99
C GLY A 85 -3.26 4.49 17.04
N PHE A 86 -2.82 5.03 15.89
CA PHE A 86 -2.15 6.33 15.84
C PHE A 86 -3.11 7.45 16.30
N ASP A 87 -2.59 8.66 16.55
CA ASP A 87 -3.39 9.86 16.87
C ASP A 87 -4.19 10.41 15.68
N LEU A 88 -5.08 9.55 15.16
CA LEU A 88 -6.00 9.82 14.08
C LEU A 88 -7.35 9.20 14.44
N SER A 89 -8.29 10.04 14.86
CA SER A 89 -9.59 9.60 15.35
C SER A 89 -10.56 9.29 14.21
N LEU A 90 -11.66 8.59 14.52
CA LEU A 90 -12.76 8.40 13.56
C LEU A 90 -13.37 9.74 13.12
N GLU A 91 -13.35 10.76 13.97
CA GLU A 91 -13.78 12.12 13.59
C GLU A 91 -12.81 12.76 12.60
N ASP A 92 -11.50 12.54 12.72
CA ASP A 92 -10.54 13.01 11.71
C ASP A 92 -10.82 12.37 10.35
N LEU A 93 -11.06 11.06 10.31
CA LEU A 93 -11.40 10.33 9.08
C LEU A 93 -12.67 10.88 8.40
N LYS A 94 -13.66 11.27 9.20
CA LYS A 94 -14.90 11.92 8.72
C LYS A 94 -14.66 13.28 8.06
N HIS A 95 -13.50 13.90 8.26
CA HIS A 95 -13.09 15.16 7.66
C HIS A 95 -12.08 14.95 6.51
N PHE A 96 -12.02 13.76 5.91
CA PHE A 96 -11.23 13.49 4.71
C PHE A 96 -11.45 14.56 3.63
N ARG A 97 -10.34 15.10 3.10
CA ARG A 97 -10.31 16.18 2.07
C ARG A 97 -10.98 17.50 2.48
N GLN A 98 -11.26 17.70 3.76
CA GLN A 98 -11.79 18.96 4.26
C GLN A 98 -10.65 19.90 4.65
N LEU A 99 -10.91 21.21 4.55
CA LEU A 99 -9.95 22.26 4.90
C LEU A 99 -9.50 22.08 6.36
N HIS A 100 -8.18 22.17 6.59
CA HIS A 100 -7.53 22.00 7.91
C HIS A 100 -7.69 20.62 8.57
N SER A 101 -8.19 19.61 7.85
CA SER A 101 -8.22 18.24 8.37
C SER A 101 -6.82 17.64 8.48
N LYS A 102 -6.66 16.65 9.38
CA LYS A 102 -5.48 15.77 9.45
C LYS A 102 -5.43 14.74 8.31
N THR A 103 -6.35 14.79 7.35
CA THR A 103 -6.55 13.78 6.31
C THR A 103 -6.68 14.42 4.92
N PRO A 104 -5.61 15.06 4.41
CA PRO A 104 -5.60 15.69 3.09
C PRO A 104 -5.78 14.68 1.96
N GLY A 105 -6.09 15.15 0.75
CA GLY A 105 -6.44 14.29 -0.39
C GLY A 105 -5.33 13.36 -0.88
N HIS A 106 -4.08 13.69 -0.57
CA HIS A 106 -2.88 12.85 -0.70
C HIS A 106 -2.11 12.92 0.63
N PRO A 107 -1.30 11.91 1.02
CA PRO A 107 -0.57 11.91 2.28
C PRO A 107 0.43 13.05 2.31
N GLU A 108 0.45 13.77 3.43
CA GLU A 108 1.36 14.90 3.65
C GLU A 108 2.18 14.69 4.93
N LEU A 109 3.50 14.69 4.77
CA LEU A 109 4.43 14.73 5.88
C LEU A 109 4.15 15.97 6.74
N HIS A 110 4.24 15.81 8.06
CA HIS A 110 3.96 16.83 9.09
C HIS A 110 2.48 17.18 9.33
N HIS A 111 1.56 16.76 8.47
CA HIS A 111 0.11 16.98 8.69
C HIS A 111 -0.55 15.81 9.40
N THR A 112 -0.15 14.58 9.08
CA THR A 112 -0.70 13.35 9.66
C THR A 112 0.40 12.54 10.33
N GLU A 113 0.24 12.22 11.61
CA GLU A 113 1.17 11.36 12.33
C GLU A 113 1.17 9.94 11.74
N GLY A 114 2.36 9.36 11.53
CA GLY A 114 2.52 8.05 10.90
C GLY A 114 2.68 8.09 9.37
N ILE A 115 2.49 9.24 8.72
CA ILE A 115 2.88 9.43 7.32
C ILE A 115 4.37 9.74 7.23
N GLU A 116 5.11 8.86 6.55
CA GLU A 116 6.56 8.93 6.45
C GLU A 116 7.05 10.02 5.48
N ILE A 117 6.28 10.30 4.42
CA ILE A 117 6.67 11.23 3.36
C ILE A 117 5.42 11.73 2.61
N THR A 118 5.50 12.94 2.03
CA THR A 118 4.45 13.46 1.15
C THR A 118 4.50 12.75 -0.20
N THR A 119 3.37 12.20 -0.65
CA THR A 119 3.23 11.57 -1.97
C THR A 119 2.01 12.13 -2.70
N GLY A 120 1.76 11.64 -3.92
CA GLY A 120 0.71 12.16 -4.79
C GLY A 120 1.19 12.20 -6.23
N PRO A 121 2.30 12.91 -6.53
CA PRO A 121 3.01 12.74 -7.79
C PRO A 121 3.57 11.32 -7.86
N LEU A 122 3.13 10.57 -8.86
CA LEU A 122 3.45 9.15 -9.04
C LEU A 122 4.97 8.94 -9.14
N GLY A 123 5.43 7.79 -8.64
CA GLY A 123 6.84 7.37 -8.65
C GLY A 123 7.72 7.99 -7.55
N GLN A 124 7.33 9.14 -6.97
CA GLN A 124 8.15 9.81 -5.94
C GLN A 124 8.29 8.96 -4.68
N GLY A 125 7.20 8.39 -4.18
CA GLY A 125 7.26 7.56 -2.97
C GLY A 125 8.12 6.31 -3.14
N PHE A 126 8.15 5.71 -4.34
CA PHE A 126 9.08 4.64 -4.68
C PHE A 126 10.53 5.11 -4.48
N ALA A 127 10.91 6.25 -5.07
CA ALA A 127 12.26 6.79 -4.91
C ALA A 127 12.58 7.17 -3.45
N ASN A 128 11.59 7.68 -2.69
CA ASN A 128 11.76 7.95 -1.27
C ASN A 128 11.97 6.67 -0.45
N ALA A 129 11.27 5.58 -0.76
CA ALA A 129 11.46 4.28 -0.11
C ALA A 129 12.88 3.73 -0.33
N VAL A 130 13.44 3.89 -1.54
CA VAL A 130 14.85 3.60 -1.81
C VAL A 130 15.76 4.43 -0.89
N GLY A 131 15.49 5.73 -0.74
CA GLY A 131 16.21 6.61 0.18
C GLY A 131 16.12 6.18 1.66
N PHE A 132 14.94 5.77 2.14
CA PHE A 132 14.78 5.24 3.50
C PHE A 132 15.60 3.97 3.72
N SER A 133 15.63 3.08 2.73
CA SER A 133 16.42 1.86 2.80
C SER A 133 17.92 2.15 2.82
N MET A 134 18.41 3.06 1.96
CA MET A 134 19.79 3.55 1.98
C MET A 134 20.16 4.17 3.34
N ALA A 135 19.27 4.98 3.93
CA ALA A 135 19.49 5.60 5.23
C ALA A 135 19.60 4.54 6.35
N SER A 136 18.78 3.49 6.30
CA SER A 136 18.86 2.37 7.24
C SER A 136 20.20 1.63 7.15
N GLN A 137 20.65 1.29 5.93
CA GLN A 137 21.97 0.67 5.72
C GLN A 137 23.12 1.57 6.18
N TYR A 138 23.05 2.87 5.91
CA TYR A 138 24.06 3.81 6.39
C TYR A 138 24.08 3.90 7.92
N ALA A 139 22.90 3.97 8.56
CA ALA A 139 22.81 4.03 10.01
C ALA A 139 23.36 2.77 10.71
N GLN A 140 23.24 1.59 10.08
CA GLN A 140 23.89 0.36 10.57
C GLN A 140 25.42 0.45 10.63
N THR A 141 26.04 1.31 9.82
CA THR A 141 27.50 1.54 9.87
C THR A 141 27.93 2.42 11.06
N LEU A 142 27.00 3.20 11.61
CA LEU A 142 27.24 4.14 12.72
C LEU A 142 26.86 3.56 14.09
N LEU A 143 25.82 2.74 14.13
CA LEU A 143 25.30 2.12 15.35
C LEU A 143 25.67 0.63 15.34
N ASP A 144 24.83 -0.20 14.72
CA ASP A 144 25.07 -1.60 14.33
C ASP A 144 23.74 -2.17 13.76
N LYS A 145 23.72 -3.46 13.39
CA LYS A 145 22.52 -4.16 12.91
C LYS A 145 21.52 -4.54 13.99
N GLU A 146 21.91 -4.57 15.26
CA GLU A 146 20.98 -4.86 16.36
C GLU A 146 20.12 -3.63 16.66
N ALA A 147 20.73 -2.44 16.60
CA ALA A 147 20.07 -1.16 16.78
C ALA A 147 19.19 -0.77 15.58
N ILE A 148 19.62 -1.07 14.35
CA ILE A 148 18.93 -0.72 13.10
C ILE A 148 18.71 -1.96 12.23
N SER A 149 17.49 -2.48 12.22
CA SER A 149 17.11 -3.74 11.54
C SER A 149 15.74 -3.69 10.85
N HIS A 150 15.07 -2.55 10.87
CA HIS A 150 13.75 -2.38 10.28
C HIS A 150 13.72 -2.56 8.76
N LYS A 151 12.56 -2.98 8.26
CA LYS A 151 12.21 -3.06 6.85
C LYS A 151 11.59 -1.74 6.36
N VAL A 152 11.69 -1.54 5.05
CA VAL A 152 11.02 -0.46 4.33
C VAL A 152 10.06 -1.11 3.34
N TYR A 153 8.77 -0.86 3.55
CA TYR A 153 7.70 -1.31 2.67
C TYR A 153 7.23 -0.13 1.80
N CYS A 154 7.02 -0.38 0.51
CA CYS A 154 6.49 0.61 -0.42
C CYS A 154 5.34 0.02 -1.20
N LEU A 155 4.18 0.67 -1.18
CA LEU A 155 3.03 0.34 -2.00
C LEU A 155 3.09 1.19 -3.26
N CYS A 156 3.05 0.57 -4.44
CA CYS A 156 3.02 1.28 -5.71
C CYS A 156 2.01 0.64 -6.68
N GLY A 157 1.49 1.43 -7.61
CA GLY A 157 0.62 0.94 -8.68
C GLY A 157 1.25 1.08 -10.06
N ASP A 158 0.46 0.84 -11.11
CA ASP A 158 0.89 0.95 -12.50
C ASP A 158 1.49 2.32 -12.82
N GLY A 159 0.80 3.39 -12.40
CA GLY A 159 1.24 4.76 -12.65
C GLY A 159 2.59 5.09 -12.03
N ASP A 160 2.92 4.54 -10.85
CA ASP A 160 4.25 4.70 -10.25
C ASP A 160 5.33 4.03 -11.11
N LEU A 161 5.03 2.84 -11.65
CA LEU A 161 5.98 2.04 -12.42
C LEU A 161 6.15 2.49 -13.88
N GLN A 162 5.22 3.30 -14.39
CA GLN A 162 5.35 4.00 -15.68
C GLN A 162 6.26 5.23 -15.59
N GLU A 163 6.35 5.86 -14.41
CA GLU A 163 7.19 7.04 -14.21
C GLU A 163 8.68 6.67 -14.23
N GLY A 164 9.47 7.41 -15.02
CA GLY A 164 10.90 7.14 -15.21
C GLY A 164 11.72 7.19 -13.92
N ILE A 165 11.28 7.96 -12.93
CA ILE A 165 11.93 8.05 -11.62
C ILE A 165 11.91 6.71 -10.86
N SER A 166 10.87 5.89 -11.05
CA SER A 166 10.82 4.54 -10.47
C SER A 166 11.86 3.63 -11.10
N TYR A 167 12.11 3.78 -12.41
CA TYR A 167 13.16 3.04 -13.12
C TYR A 167 14.55 3.40 -12.58
N GLU A 168 14.85 4.70 -12.47
CA GLU A 168 16.15 5.19 -11.99
C GLU A 168 16.44 4.71 -10.57
N SER A 169 15.48 4.92 -9.67
CA SER A 169 15.62 4.53 -8.27
C SER A 169 15.64 3.01 -8.08
N ALA A 170 14.87 2.24 -8.85
CA ALA A 170 14.92 0.78 -8.81
C ALA A 170 16.27 0.23 -9.30
N SER A 171 16.84 0.82 -10.36
CA SER A 171 18.18 0.48 -10.84
C SER A 171 19.23 0.69 -9.74
N LEU A 172 19.15 1.79 -9.01
CA LEU A 172 20.06 2.09 -7.90
C LEU A 172 19.88 1.11 -6.73
N ALA A 173 18.64 0.83 -6.34
CA ALA A 173 18.35 -0.07 -5.22
C ALA A 173 18.89 -1.49 -5.44
N GLY A 174 18.74 -2.03 -6.65
CA GLY A 174 19.26 -3.34 -7.00
C GLY A 174 20.79 -3.37 -7.14
N HIS A 175 21.40 -2.28 -7.60
CA HIS A 175 22.85 -2.10 -7.58
C HIS A 175 23.42 -2.13 -6.15
N LEU A 176 22.77 -1.44 -5.22
CA LEU A 176 23.17 -1.35 -3.81
C LEU A 176 22.76 -2.58 -2.97
N ARG A 177 21.97 -3.51 -3.52
CA ARG A 177 21.43 -4.69 -2.81
C ARG A 177 20.72 -4.30 -1.50
N LEU A 178 19.76 -3.40 -1.64
CA LEU A 178 18.88 -2.94 -0.56
C LEU A 178 17.94 -4.04 -0.04
N ASP A 179 18.47 -5.02 0.70
CA ASP A 179 17.80 -6.23 1.23
C ASP A 179 16.70 -5.98 2.27
N ASN A 180 16.58 -4.76 2.79
CA ASN A 180 15.50 -4.35 3.67
C ASN A 180 14.35 -3.64 2.95
N LEU A 181 14.43 -3.45 1.62
CA LEU A 181 13.38 -2.85 0.79
C LEU A 181 12.47 -3.92 0.20
N ILE A 182 11.17 -3.82 0.48
CA ILE A 182 10.12 -4.66 -0.08
C ILE A 182 9.08 -3.73 -0.73
N VAL A 183 9.02 -3.77 -2.06
CA VAL A 183 7.99 -3.05 -2.83
C VAL A 183 6.85 -4.02 -3.11
N ILE A 184 5.63 -3.63 -2.76
CA ILE A 184 4.40 -4.32 -3.09
C ILE A 184 3.74 -3.56 -4.24
N TYR A 185 3.73 -4.18 -5.42
CA TYR A 185 3.11 -3.62 -6.61
C TYR A 185 1.68 -4.16 -6.74
N ASP A 186 0.72 -3.23 -6.68
CA ASP A 186 -0.69 -3.47 -6.99
C ASP A 186 -0.87 -3.65 -8.50
N SER A 187 -0.76 -4.90 -8.98
CA SER A 187 -0.95 -5.24 -10.39
C SER A 187 -2.42 -5.52 -10.67
N ASN A 188 -3.22 -4.45 -10.72
CA ASN A 188 -4.67 -4.53 -10.91
C ASN A 188 -5.12 -4.34 -12.37
N GLN A 189 -4.17 -4.05 -13.27
CA GLN A 189 -4.34 -3.90 -14.72
C GLN A 189 -5.19 -2.70 -15.16
N ILE A 190 -5.46 -1.73 -14.28
CA ILE A 190 -6.32 -0.56 -14.54
C ILE A 190 -5.62 0.75 -14.17
N SER A 191 -5.68 1.70 -15.10
CA SER A 191 -5.32 3.11 -14.89
C SER A 191 -6.57 4.02 -15.02
N ILE A 192 -6.37 5.34 -15.01
CA ILE A 192 -7.45 6.31 -15.23
C ILE A 192 -8.15 6.09 -16.57
N GLU A 193 -7.40 5.79 -17.63
CA GLU A 193 -7.89 5.63 -19.00
C GLU A 193 -8.42 4.21 -19.29
N GLY A 194 -8.57 3.37 -18.26
CA GLY A 194 -9.00 1.97 -18.39
C GLY A 194 -7.85 0.98 -18.33
N ALA A 195 -7.99 -0.13 -19.05
CA ALA A 195 -7.01 -1.20 -19.09
C ALA A 195 -5.62 -0.68 -19.45
N ILE A 196 -4.59 -1.05 -18.67
CA ILE A 196 -3.24 -0.50 -18.84
C ILE A 196 -2.61 -0.82 -20.20
N ASN A 197 -3.05 -1.90 -20.87
CA ASN A 197 -2.48 -2.36 -22.14
C ASN A 197 -2.61 -1.35 -23.30
N ILE A 198 -3.40 -0.29 -23.14
CA ILE A 198 -3.47 0.83 -24.08
C ILE A 198 -2.15 1.63 -24.16
N SER A 199 -1.35 1.63 -23.08
CA SER A 199 -0.13 2.44 -22.97
C SER A 199 1.00 1.79 -22.16
N PHE A 200 0.76 0.64 -21.52
CA PHE A 200 1.70 -0.08 -20.68
C PHE A 200 1.54 -1.59 -20.87
N SER A 201 2.51 -2.20 -21.57
CA SER A 201 2.51 -3.63 -21.93
C SER A 201 3.89 -4.27 -21.77
N GLU A 202 4.79 -3.64 -21.00
CA GLU A 202 6.11 -4.17 -20.72
C GLU A 202 6.05 -5.37 -19.76
N GLN A 203 7.13 -6.13 -19.72
CA GLN A 203 7.31 -7.19 -18.74
C GLN A 203 7.95 -6.63 -17.47
N VAL A 204 7.14 -6.09 -16.54
CA VAL A 204 7.60 -5.50 -15.27
C VAL A 204 8.54 -6.46 -14.51
N LYS A 205 8.16 -7.74 -14.41
CA LYS A 205 9.01 -8.78 -13.81
C LYS A 205 10.40 -8.84 -14.46
N ALA A 206 10.46 -8.87 -15.79
CA ALA A 206 11.73 -8.94 -16.51
C ALA A 206 12.59 -7.68 -16.28
N ARG A 207 11.97 -6.49 -16.24
CA ARG A 207 12.65 -5.25 -15.92
C ARG A 207 13.31 -5.29 -14.53
N PHE A 208 12.56 -5.69 -13.51
CA PHE A 208 13.09 -5.74 -12.14
C PHE A 208 14.16 -6.83 -11.96
N LEU A 209 14.00 -7.99 -12.60
CA LEU A 209 15.06 -9.02 -12.64
C LEU A 209 16.34 -8.47 -13.29
N ALA A 210 16.22 -7.72 -14.39
CA ALA A 210 17.37 -7.08 -15.05
C ALA A 210 18.05 -6.02 -14.17
N GLN A 211 17.30 -5.41 -13.24
CA GLN A 211 17.81 -4.47 -12.24
C GLN A 211 18.35 -5.15 -10.98
N ASN A 212 18.50 -6.49 -10.95
CA ASN A 212 18.99 -7.26 -9.80
C ASN A 212 18.07 -7.23 -8.57
N TRP A 213 16.75 -7.28 -8.80
CA TRP A 213 15.76 -7.50 -7.75
C TRP A 213 15.38 -8.97 -7.61
N GLU A 214 14.91 -9.35 -6.43
CA GLU A 214 14.08 -10.54 -6.26
C GLU A 214 12.66 -10.19 -6.71
N VAL A 215 11.99 -11.09 -7.44
CA VAL A 215 10.62 -10.84 -7.92
C VAL A 215 9.73 -12.02 -7.55
N LEU A 216 8.78 -11.74 -6.66
CA LEU A 216 7.77 -12.68 -6.18
C LEU A 216 6.40 -12.29 -6.72
N GLU A 217 5.50 -13.25 -6.83
CA GLU A 217 4.13 -13.02 -7.29
C GLU A 217 3.14 -13.77 -6.40
N CYS A 218 1.98 -13.17 -6.14
CA CYS A 218 0.89 -13.83 -5.43
C CYS A 218 -0.48 -13.37 -5.95
N ASP A 219 -1.51 -14.18 -5.69
CA ASP A 219 -2.90 -13.72 -5.74
C ASP A 219 -3.11 -12.72 -4.59
N GLY A 220 -3.39 -11.47 -4.92
CA GLY A 220 -3.60 -10.39 -3.95
C GLY A 220 -4.91 -10.47 -3.17
N HIS A 221 -5.72 -11.52 -3.40
CA HIS A 221 -6.93 -11.84 -2.65
C HIS A 221 -6.83 -13.19 -1.91
N ASP A 222 -5.68 -13.88 -1.96
CA ASP A 222 -5.40 -15.06 -1.15
C ASP A 222 -4.49 -14.69 0.03
N TYR A 223 -5.08 -14.65 1.23
CA TYR A 223 -4.36 -14.28 2.45
C TYR A 223 -3.14 -15.15 2.75
N GLN A 224 -3.21 -16.45 2.44
CA GLN A 224 -2.08 -17.36 2.66
C GLN A 224 -0.98 -17.10 1.63
N ALA A 225 -1.34 -16.89 0.36
CA ALA A 225 -0.37 -16.58 -0.68
C ALA A 225 0.38 -15.26 -0.41
N ILE A 226 -0.34 -14.22 0.04
CA ILE A 226 0.26 -12.93 0.42
C ILE A 226 1.22 -13.11 1.60
N ASN A 227 0.80 -13.83 2.64
CA ASN A 227 1.62 -14.09 3.82
C ASN A 227 2.90 -14.86 3.47
N ASP A 228 2.79 -15.90 2.64
CA ASP A 228 3.93 -16.70 2.23
C ASP A 228 4.91 -15.89 1.37
N ALA A 229 4.40 -15.04 0.48
CA ALA A 229 5.23 -14.16 -0.33
C ALA A 229 5.95 -13.09 0.51
N LEU A 230 5.29 -12.52 1.53
CA LEU A 230 5.92 -11.57 2.47
C LEU A 230 6.96 -12.25 3.37
N GLU A 231 6.71 -13.48 3.83
CA GLU A 231 7.71 -14.28 4.55
C GLU A 231 8.93 -14.57 3.69
N GLU A 232 8.75 -14.86 2.40
CA GLU A 232 9.85 -15.09 1.47
C GLU A 232 10.61 -13.81 1.13
N ALA A 233 9.92 -12.71 0.87
CA ALA A 233 10.53 -11.40 0.59
C ALA A 233 11.50 -10.97 1.69
N LYS A 234 11.16 -11.21 2.97
CA LYS A 234 12.01 -10.86 4.11
C LYS A 234 13.36 -11.59 4.15
N LYS A 235 13.48 -12.76 3.49
CA LYS A 235 14.70 -13.60 3.45
C LYS A 235 15.65 -13.21 2.32
N SER A 236 15.17 -12.43 1.34
CA SER A 236 15.96 -12.07 0.16
C SER A 236 17.20 -11.23 0.54
N PRO A 237 18.39 -11.52 -0.03
CA PRO A 237 19.58 -10.69 0.11
C PRO A 237 19.60 -9.51 -0.90
N LYS A 238 18.46 -9.22 -1.55
CA LYS A 238 18.25 -8.20 -2.58
C LYS A 238 16.97 -7.43 -2.27
N PRO A 239 16.78 -6.22 -2.84
CA PRO A 239 15.45 -5.61 -2.78
C PRO A 239 14.44 -6.52 -3.48
N THR A 240 13.23 -6.58 -2.94
CA THR A 240 12.18 -7.47 -3.45
C THR A 240 11.02 -6.68 -4.03
N LEU A 241 10.60 -7.04 -5.24
CA LEU A 241 9.31 -6.66 -5.81
C LEU A 241 8.34 -7.83 -5.60
N LEU A 242 7.30 -7.61 -4.80
CA LEU A 242 6.15 -8.50 -4.69
C LEU A 242 5.05 -7.97 -5.60
N ILE A 243 4.78 -8.68 -6.70
CA ILE A 243 3.67 -8.41 -7.61
C ILE A 243 2.41 -9.06 -7.01
N ALA A 244 1.52 -8.23 -6.46
CA ALA A 244 0.23 -8.68 -5.96
C ALA A 244 -0.80 -8.48 -7.07
N HIS A 245 -1.33 -9.58 -7.60
CA HIS A 245 -2.37 -9.55 -8.62
C HIS A 245 -3.73 -9.27 -7.94
N THR A 246 -4.24 -8.04 -8.04
CA THR A 246 -5.51 -7.65 -7.42
C THR A 246 -6.57 -7.29 -8.45
N ILE A 247 -7.79 -7.05 -7.99
CA ILE A 247 -8.89 -6.49 -8.76
C ILE A 247 -9.21 -5.12 -8.17
N ILE A 248 -9.07 -4.05 -8.96
CA ILE A 248 -9.46 -2.70 -8.52
C ILE A 248 -10.94 -2.69 -8.12
N GLY A 249 -11.28 -2.04 -7.02
CA GLY A 249 -12.66 -1.99 -6.57
C GLY A 249 -13.19 -3.32 -6.01
N LYS A 250 -12.33 -4.25 -5.59
CA LYS A 250 -12.76 -5.55 -5.03
C LYS A 250 -13.85 -5.40 -3.96
N GLY A 251 -14.97 -6.08 -4.15
CA GLY A 251 -16.17 -6.00 -3.31
C GLY A 251 -17.20 -4.97 -3.77
N ALA A 252 -16.89 -4.11 -4.75
CA ALA A 252 -17.84 -3.15 -5.31
C ALA A 252 -18.81 -3.83 -6.29
N VAL A 253 -20.04 -4.08 -5.83
CA VAL A 253 -21.06 -4.78 -6.61
C VAL A 253 -21.31 -4.08 -7.95
N GLY A 254 -21.06 -4.79 -9.05
CA GLY A 254 -21.23 -4.29 -10.42
C GLY A 254 -20.13 -3.37 -10.94
N LEU A 255 -19.11 -3.05 -10.13
CA LEU A 255 -18.00 -2.16 -10.51
C LEU A 255 -16.60 -2.76 -10.28
N GLU A 256 -16.47 -3.98 -9.74
CA GLU A 256 -15.18 -4.68 -9.66
C GLU A 256 -14.45 -4.69 -11.02
N GLY A 257 -13.16 -4.35 -11.02
CA GLY A 257 -12.32 -4.33 -12.21
C GLY A 257 -12.53 -3.12 -13.13
N SER A 258 -13.43 -2.19 -12.78
CA SER A 258 -13.69 -1.00 -13.62
C SER A 258 -12.89 0.21 -13.15
N GLU A 259 -12.36 0.94 -14.13
CA GLU A 259 -11.79 2.28 -14.05
C GLU A 259 -12.71 3.31 -13.39
N LYS A 260 -14.03 3.06 -13.41
CA LYS A 260 -15.02 3.91 -12.72
C LYS A 260 -14.81 3.95 -11.21
N THR A 261 -14.17 2.92 -10.64
CA THR A 261 -13.82 2.89 -9.21
C THR A 261 -12.53 3.64 -8.89
N HIS A 262 -11.76 4.07 -9.90
CA HIS A 262 -10.44 4.66 -9.69
C HIS A 262 -10.49 5.96 -8.90
N GLY A 263 -11.23 6.97 -9.38
CA GLY A 263 -11.17 8.34 -8.84
C GLY A 263 -12.52 8.97 -8.53
N SER A 264 -13.58 8.16 -8.39
CA SER A 264 -14.91 8.66 -8.04
C SER A 264 -15.58 7.79 -6.97
N PRO A 265 -16.42 8.37 -6.08
CA PRO A 265 -17.21 7.59 -5.13
C PRO A 265 -18.07 6.53 -5.84
N LEU A 266 -18.31 5.38 -5.21
CA LEU A 266 -18.94 4.21 -5.83
C LEU A 266 -20.41 4.39 -6.24
N ASN A 267 -21.06 5.51 -5.90
CA ASN A 267 -22.52 5.70 -5.81
C ASN A 267 -23.12 5.04 -4.55
N LYS A 268 -24.10 5.71 -3.92
CA LYS A 268 -24.77 5.26 -2.69
C LYS A 268 -25.42 3.88 -2.80
N GLU A 269 -26.04 3.58 -3.94
CA GLU A 269 -26.71 2.29 -4.14
C GLU A 269 -25.69 1.15 -4.23
N VAL A 270 -24.61 1.36 -5.00
CA VAL A 270 -23.52 0.38 -5.10
C VAL A 270 -22.86 0.18 -3.74
N LEU A 271 -22.59 1.27 -3.00
CA LEU A 271 -22.00 1.18 -1.67
C LEU A 271 -22.88 0.36 -0.72
N LYS A 272 -24.19 0.62 -0.71
CA LYS A 272 -25.16 -0.13 0.11
C LYS A 272 -25.17 -1.62 -0.27
N GLN A 273 -25.30 -1.94 -1.55
CA GLN A 273 -25.32 -3.33 -2.03
C GLN A 273 -24.00 -4.06 -1.72
N SER A 274 -22.87 -3.35 -1.83
CA SER A 274 -21.54 -3.89 -1.52
C SER A 274 -21.40 -4.24 -0.04
N LYS A 275 -21.92 -3.40 0.86
CA LYS A 275 -21.98 -3.66 2.30
C LYS A 275 -22.86 -4.87 2.65
N GLU A 276 -24.05 -4.93 2.07
CA GLU A 276 -24.97 -6.07 2.24
C GLU A 276 -24.33 -7.39 1.78
N ASN A 277 -23.66 -7.39 0.62
CA ASN A 277 -22.94 -8.56 0.10
C ASN A 277 -21.75 -8.97 1.00
N ALA A 278 -21.10 -8.01 1.64
CA ALA A 278 -20.00 -8.25 2.57
C ALA A 278 -20.45 -8.54 4.02
N GLN A 279 -21.76 -8.49 4.28
CA GLN A 279 -22.37 -8.70 5.61
C GLN A 279 -21.89 -7.70 6.68
N ILE A 280 -21.72 -6.43 6.29
CA ILE A 280 -21.34 -5.30 7.16
C ILE A 280 -22.40 -4.19 7.10
#